data_AF-A0A536UWM5-F1
#
_entry.id   AF-A0A536UWM5-F1
#
_cell.length_a   1.000
_cell.length_b   1.000
_cell.length_c   1.000
_cell.angle_alpha   90.00
_cell.angle_beta   90.00
_cell.angle_gamma   90.00
#
_symmetry.space_group_name_H-M   'P 1'
#
loop_
_entity.id
_entity.type
_entity.pdbx_description
1 polymer ?
#
loop_
_entity_poly.entity_id
_entity_poly.type
_entity_poly.pdbx_seq_one_letter_code
_entity_poly.pdbx_strand_id
1 'polypeptide(L)'
;MSKAVLPPGVLSLHVLPADHHDRDWDNIVVPREVKERLLNQALLTLLHGRKLSMLAGLPHGLIVLSGPSGTGKTTLGRGLAQVAALALAARGATTLVEINPHAFPSDMLGESQRNITRLMQDTIPEIAARRPHTVVLIDEVEAFAVRRTTASFETNPVDVHRATDAILLGIDEIARSLPNVLFVTTTNFIDAVDDAFL
;
A
#
# COMPACT_ATOMS: atom_id res chain seq x y z
N MET A 1 18.67 22.13 6.12
CA MET A 1 18.67 20.66 6.25
C MET A 1 18.41 20.08 4.87
N SER A 2 19.32 19.25 4.34
CA SER A 2 19.17 18.62 3.02
C SER A 2 17.91 17.76 3.03
N LYS A 3 16.96 18.03 2.11
CA LYS A 3 15.76 17.22 1.94
C LYS A 3 16.25 15.87 1.39
N ALA A 4 16.24 14.82 2.21
CA ALA A 4 16.65 13.50 1.79
C ALA A 4 15.88 13.12 0.52
N VAL A 5 16.61 12.75 -0.54
CA VAL A 5 15.99 12.32 -1.80
C VAL A 5 15.28 11.00 -1.54
N LEU A 6 13.96 10.98 -1.74
CA LEU A 6 13.16 9.76 -1.60
C LEU A 6 13.46 8.80 -2.78
N PRO A 7 13.38 7.48 -2.55
CA PRO A 7 13.50 6.51 -3.65
C PRO A 7 12.43 6.76 -4.73
N PRO A 8 12.71 6.42 -6.01
CA PRO A 8 11.71 6.49 -7.07
C PRO A 8 10.42 5.77 -6.70
N GLY A 9 9.26 6.40 -6.96
CA GLY A 9 7.95 5.84 -6.61
C GLY A 9 7.48 6.10 -5.18
N VAL A 10 8.37 6.51 -4.27
CA VAL A 10 8.01 6.85 -2.88
C VAL A 10 7.61 8.32 -2.79
N LEU A 11 6.35 8.57 -2.42
CA LEU A 11 5.79 9.90 -2.20
C LEU A 11 6.23 10.49 -0.86
N SER A 12 6.15 9.68 0.19
CA SER A 12 6.50 10.07 1.56
C SER A 12 7.01 8.87 2.35
N LEU A 13 7.80 9.15 3.38
CA LEU A 13 8.28 8.15 4.32
C LEU A 13 8.27 8.77 5.72
N HIS A 14 7.37 8.29 6.58
CA HIS A 14 7.16 8.80 7.93
C HIS A 14 7.45 7.70 8.96
N VAL A 15 7.99 8.13 10.11
CA VAL A 15 8.08 7.27 11.30
C VAL A 15 6.86 7.59 12.15
N LEU A 16 6.09 6.56 12.49
CA LEU A 16 4.88 6.68 13.28
C LEU A 16 5.09 6.18 14.72
N PRO A 17 4.39 6.76 15.70
CA PRO A 17 3.38 7.81 15.56
C PRO A 17 3.97 9.19 15.18
N ALA A 18 3.22 9.98 14.41
CA ALA A 18 3.60 11.35 14.03
C ALA A 18 2.44 12.35 14.20
N ASP A 19 2.74 13.53 14.76
CA ASP A 19 1.76 14.57 15.11
C ASP A 19 0.84 14.97 13.94
N HIS A 20 1.38 15.02 12.71
CA HIS A 20 0.62 15.43 11.53
C HIS A 20 -0.38 14.39 11.03
N HIS A 21 -0.42 13.20 11.63
CA HIS A 21 -1.41 12.15 11.36
C HIS A 21 -2.41 11.91 12.52
N ASP A 22 -2.27 12.61 13.65
CA ASP A 22 -3.04 12.30 14.88
C ASP A 22 -4.56 12.36 14.72
N ARG A 23 -5.06 13.21 13.84
CA ARG A 23 -6.51 13.39 13.63
C ARG A 23 -7.06 12.64 12.42
N ASP A 24 -6.20 12.02 11.61
CA ASP A 24 -6.61 11.39 10.35
C ASP A 24 -7.64 10.28 10.59
N TRP A 25 -7.46 9.50 11.66
CA TRP A 25 -8.39 8.43 12.02
C TRP A 25 -9.75 8.95 12.48
N ASP A 26 -9.77 9.96 13.34
CA ASP A 26 -11.02 10.47 13.95
C ASP A 26 -11.81 11.37 12.99
N ASN A 27 -11.13 12.08 12.10
CA ASN A 27 -11.77 12.97 11.11
C ASN A 27 -12.58 12.20 10.06
N ILE A 28 -12.26 10.93 9.81
CA ILE A 28 -13.01 10.10 8.87
C ILE A 28 -14.13 9.36 9.60
N VAL A 29 -15.38 9.64 9.23
CA VAL A 29 -16.58 9.02 9.80
C VAL A 29 -17.00 7.83 8.93
N VAL A 30 -16.83 6.64 9.46
CA VAL A 30 -17.34 5.37 8.91
C VAL A 30 -17.95 4.56 10.07
N PRO A 31 -18.79 3.53 9.80
CA PRO A 31 -19.31 2.67 10.86
C PRO A 31 -18.18 2.14 11.75
N ARG A 32 -18.42 2.11 13.06
CA ARG A 32 -17.41 1.76 14.06
C ARG A 32 -16.82 0.36 13.79
N GLU A 33 -17.66 -0.56 13.35
CA GLU A 33 -17.32 -1.94 13.02
C GLU A 33 -16.28 -2.00 11.89
N VAL A 34 -16.33 -1.06 10.94
CA VAL A 34 -15.34 -0.96 9.85
C VAL A 34 -13.98 -0.54 10.42
N LYS A 35 -13.95 0.49 11.28
CA LYS A 35 -12.72 0.94 11.96
C LYS A 35 -12.11 -0.17 12.80
N GLU A 36 -12.93 -0.88 13.57
CA GLU A 36 -12.50 -2.01 14.38
C GLU A 36 -11.95 -3.15 13.51
N ARG A 37 -12.62 -3.50 12.41
CA ARG A 37 -12.14 -4.52 11.47
C ARG A 37 -10.80 -4.15 10.85
N LEU A 38 -10.64 -2.90 10.41
CA LEU A 38 -9.39 -2.39 9.83
C LEU A 38 -8.24 -2.45 10.84
N LEU A 39 -8.48 -1.95 12.07
CA LEU A 39 -7.45 -1.95 13.12
C LEU A 39 -7.07 -3.37 13.53
N ASN A 40 -8.05 -4.26 13.72
CA ASN A 40 -7.79 -5.66 14.07
C ASN A 40 -6.98 -6.37 12.99
N GLN A 41 -7.33 -6.17 11.72
CA GLN A 41 -6.57 -6.74 10.60
C GLN A 41 -5.13 -6.19 10.56
N ALA A 42 -4.96 -4.88 10.73
CA ALA A 42 -3.64 -4.26 10.74
C ALA A 42 -2.76 -4.79 11.88
N LEU A 43 -3.31 -4.88 13.10
CA LEU A 43 -2.60 -5.42 14.26
C LEU A 43 -2.30 -6.92 14.09
N LEU A 44 -3.23 -7.68 13.53
CA LEU A 44 -3.04 -9.10 13.26
C LEU A 44 -1.85 -9.33 12.32
N THR A 45 -1.79 -8.63 11.20
CA THR A 45 -0.67 -8.70 10.25
C THR A 45 0.64 -8.23 10.89
N LEU A 46 0.66 -7.02 11.45
CA LEU A 46 1.91 -6.41 11.95
C LEU A 46 2.51 -7.12 13.17
N LEU A 47 1.68 -7.76 14.01
CA LEU A 47 2.15 -8.51 15.19
C LEU A 47 2.42 -9.98 14.90
N HIS A 48 1.54 -10.62 14.12
CA HIS A 48 1.48 -12.06 14.04
C HIS A 48 1.74 -12.60 12.64
N GLY A 49 2.03 -11.75 11.65
CA GLY A 49 2.19 -12.18 10.26
C GLY A 49 3.07 -13.43 10.07
N ARG A 50 4.17 -13.56 10.84
CA ARG A 50 5.05 -14.75 10.75
C ARG A 50 4.38 -16.04 11.23
N LYS A 51 3.50 -15.94 12.23
CA LYS A 51 2.68 -17.07 12.69
C LYS A 51 1.55 -17.36 11.70
N LEU A 52 0.99 -16.31 11.10
CA LEU A 52 -0.11 -16.42 10.13
C LEU A 52 0.36 -17.02 8.80
N SER A 53 1.57 -16.68 8.33
CA SER A 53 2.13 -17.21 7.08
C SER A 53 2.37 -18.72 7.11
N MET A 54 2.41 -19.33 8.29
CA MET A 54 2.51 -20.79 8.47
C MET A 54 1.13 -21.49 8.44
N LEU A 55 0.03 -20.74 8.46
CA LEU A 55 -1.33 -21.25 8.47
C LEU A 55 -1.94 -21.03 7.08
N ALA A 56 -2.41 -22.12 6.46
CA ALA A 56 -3.01 -22.04 5.13
C ALA A 56 -4.29 -21.18 5.15
N GLY A 57 -4.41 -20.24 4.19
CA GLY A 57 -5.64 -19.46 3.95
C GLY A 57 -5.87 -18.23 4.85
N LEU A 58 -4.85 -17.74 5.56
CA LEU A 58 -4.96 -16.53 6.40
C LEU A 58 -4.73 -15.24 5.63
N PRO A 59 -5.24 -14.09 6.15
CA PRO A 59 -5.45 -12.94 5.31
C PRO A 59 -4.12 -12.39 4.84
N HIS A 60 -4.04 -12.23 3.51
CA HIS A 60 -2.94 -11.55 2.84
C HIS A 60 -2.72 -10.21 3.54
N GLY A 61 -1.46 -9.77 3.63
CA GLY A 61 -1.07 -8.51 4.26
C GLY A 61 -1.54 -7.29 3.47
N LEU A 62 -2.80 -7.28 3.01
CA LEU A 62 -3.42 -6.34 2.11
C LEU A 62 -4.79 -5.94 2.67
N ILE A 63 -5.04 -4.64 2.68
CA ILE A 63 -6.34 -4.03 2.93
C ILE A 63 -6.67 -3.18 1.72
N VAL A 64 -7.83 -3.40 1.11
CA VAL A 64 -8.33 -2.57 0.00
C VAL A 64 -9.43 -1.64 0.54
N LEU A 65 -9.23 -0.34 0.36
CA LEU A 65 -10.22 0.70 0.66
C LEU A 65 -10.84 1.17 -0.65
N SER A 66 -12.10 0.81 -0.89
CA SER A 66 -12.83 1.18 -2.11
C SER A 66 -13.96 2.17 -1.82
N GLY A 67 -14.16 3.13 -2.73
CA GLY A 67 -15.29 4.07 -2.65
C GLY A 67 -15.09 5.31 -3.52
N PRO A 68 -16.10 6.18 -3.69
CA PRO A 68 -16.03 7.35 -4.55
C PRO A 68 -14.84 8.29 -4.24
N SER A 69 -14.41 9.07 -5.22
CA SER A 69 -13.35 10.08 -5.01
C SER A 69 -13.76 11.12 -3.95
N GLY A 70 -12.80 11.63 -3.19
CA GLY A 70 -13.03 12.62 -2.13
C GLY A 70 -13.64 12.09 -0.83
N THR A 71 -13.85 10.77 -0.69
CA THR A 71 -14.41 10.15 0.53
C THR A 71 -13.38 9.91 1.66
N GLY A 72 -12.14 10.38 1.49
CA GLY A 72 -11.11 10.31 2.55
C GLY A 72 -10.42 8.96 2.71
N LYS A 73 -10.42 8.10 1.68
CA LYS A 73 -9.76 6.78 1.71
C LYS A 73 -8.27 6.86 2.08
N THR A 74 -7.53 7.77 1.46
CA THR A 74 -6.10 8.02 1.74
C THR A 74 -5.90 8.47 3.19
N THR A 75 -6.73 9.39 3.67
CA THR A 75 -6.72 9.86 5.06
C THR A 75 -7.04 8.72 6.03
N LEU A 76 -8.01 7.85 5.71
CA LEU A 76 -8.32 6.67 6.51
C LEU A 76 -7.15 5.69 6.56
N GLY A 77 -6.44 5.48 5.44
CA GLY A 77 -5.24 4.63 5.37
C GLY A 77 -4.10 5.18 6.23
N ARG A 78 -3.83 6.49 6.18
CA ARG A 78 -2.85 7.17 7.04
C ARG A 78 -3.24 7.08 8.52
N GLY A 79 -4.52 7.33 8.82
CA GLY A 79 -5.08 7.21 10.16
C GLY A 79 -4.95 5.79 10.71
N LEU A 80 -5.24 4.76 9.89
CA LEU A 80 -5.07 3.36 10.25
C LEU A 80 -3.62 3.06 10.64
N ALA A 81 -2.66 3.53 9.85
CA ALA A 81 -1.24 3.37 10.14
C ALA A 81 -0.85 4.05 11.46
N GLN A 82 -1.35 5.26 11.73
CA GLN A 82 -1.11 6.00 12.97
C GLN A 82 -1.66 5.26 14.20
N VAL A 83 -2.94 4.84 14.16
CA VAL A 83 -3.54 4.16 15.31
C VAL A 83 -2.95 2.77 15.55
N ALA A 84 -2.56 2.05 14.49
CA ALA A 84 -1.82 0.81 14.61
C ALA A 84 -0.44 1.06 15.24
N ALA A 85 0.28 2.09 14.79
CA ALA A 85 1.59 2.44 15.35
C ALA A 85 1.51 2.81 16.84
N LEU A 86 0.47 3.53 17.27
CA LEU A 86 0.24 3.84 18.68
C LEU A 86 0.03 2.57 19.51
N ALA A 87 -0.79 1.63 19.03
CA ALA A 87 -1.00 0.34 19.69
C ALA A 87 0.26 -0.54 19.72
N LEU A 88 1.17 -0.35 18.76
CA LEU A 88 2.43 -1.07 18.62
C LEU A 88 3.63 -0.36 19.27
N ALA A 89 3.46 0.82 19.86
CA ALA A 89 4.57 1.65 20.35
C ALA A 89 5.53 0.91 21.30
N ALA A 90 4.99 0.03 22.17
CA ALA A 90 5.80 -0.80 23.08
C ALA A 90 6.63 -1.89 22.38
N ARG A 91 6.33 -2.21 21.12
CA ARG A 91 7.02 -3.21 20.27
C ARG A 91 7.90 -2.58 19.20
N GLY A 92 7.87 -1.25 19.09
CA GLY A 92 8.75 -0.45 18.25
C GLY A 92 7.98 0.46 17.29
N ALA A 93 8.73 1.40 16.70
CA ALA A 93 8.17 2.35 15.76
C ALA A 93 7.72 1.67 14.45
N THR A 94 6.72 2.27 13.80
CA THR A 94 6.20 1.81 12.50
C THR A 94 6.68 2.76 11.40
N THR A 95 7.11 2.24 10.26
CA THR A 95 7.34 3.06 9.06
C THR A 95 6.04 3.13 8.26
N LEU A 96 5.58 4.33 7.91
CA LEU A 96 4.58 4.54 6.86
C LEU A 96 5.30 4.96 5.58
N VAL A 97 5.06 4.23 4.50
CA VAL A 97 5.55 4.55 3.15
C VAL A 97 4.34 4.81 2.27
N GLU A 98 4.28 5.99 1.65
CA GLU A 98 3.25 6.28 0.66
C GLU A 98 3.86 6.14 -0.74
N ILE A 99 3.20 5.38 -1.60
CA ILE A 99 3.60 5.18 -2.99
C ILE A 99 2.78 6.12 -3.86
N ASN A 100 3.45 6.79 -4.80
CA ASN A 100 2.78 7.56 -5.86
C ASN A 100 2.77 6.72 -7.15
N PRO A 101 1.62 6.15 -7.54
CA PRO A 101 1.52 5.42 -8.81
C PRO A 101 1.88 6.24 -10.04
N HIS A 102 1.60 7.55 -10.00
CA HIS A 102 1.84 8.45 -11.12
C HIS A 102 3.32 8.75 -11.33
N ALA A 103 4.21 8.34 -10.40
CA ALA A 103 5.65 8.50 -10.52
C ALA A 103 6.30 7.55 -11.54
N PHE A 104 5.55 6.60 -12.11
CA PHE A 104 6.03 5.64 -13.11
C PHE A 104 5.50 6.00 -14.51
N PRO A 105 6.11 6.95 -15.25
CA PRO A 105 5.64 7.31 -16.60
C PRO A 105 5.72 6.11 -17.57
N SER A 106 4.71 5.99 -18.44
CA SER A 106 4.55 4.92 -19.42
C SER A 106 5.28 5.17 -20.75
N ASP A 107 5.97 6.30 -20.89
CA ASP A 107 6.41 6.81 -22.20
C ASP A 107 7.54 5.99 -22.85
N MET A 108 8.15 5.07 -22.11
CA MET A 108 9.17 4.16 -22.61
C MET A 108 8.79 2.70 -22.34
N LEU A 109 8.76 1.90 -23.42
CA LEU A 109 8.39 0.48 -23.41
C LEU A 109 9.20 -0.28 -22.33
N GLY A 110 8.52 -0.82 -21.32
CA GLY A 110 9.09 -1.64 -20.24
C GLY A 110 9.73 -0.92 -19.04
N GLU A 111 9.85 0.41 -19.04
CA GLU A 111 10.42 1.14 -17.87
C GLU A 111 9.48 1.13 -16.66
N SER A 112 8.18 1.29 -16.87
CA SER A 112 7.17 1.21 -15.80
C SER A 112 7.23 -0.12 -15.06
N GLN A 113 7.29 -1.26 -15.79
CA GLN A 113 7.40 -2.59 -15.17
C GLN A 113 8.69 -2.74 -14.36
N ARG A 114 9.84 -2.37 -14.94
CA ARG A 114 11.14 -2.47 -14.23
C ARG A 114 11.17 -1.63 -12.95
N ASN A 115 10.61 -0.42 -13.02
CA ASN A 115 10.56 0.47 -11.87
C ASN A 115 9.63 -0.04 -10.77
N ILE A 116 8.48 -0.62 -11.13
CA ILE A 116 7.57 -1.30 -10.19
C ILE A 116 8.24 -2.53 -9.59
N THR A 117 8.91 -3.36 -10.41
CA THR A 117 9.66 -4.52 -9.94
C THR A 117 10.75 -4.09 -8.95
N ARG A 118 11.51 -3.02 -9.23
CA ARG A 118 12.48 -2.45 -8.29
C ARG A 118 11.82 -1.91 -7.01
N LEU A 119 10.66 -1.27 -7.12
CA LEU A 119 9.92 -0.79 -5.95
C LEU A 119 9.58 -1.97 -5.02
N MET A 120 9.05 -3.06 -5.59
CA MET A 120 8.57 -4.22 -4.83
C MET A 120 9.71 -5.14 -4.36
N GLN A 121 10.72 -5.39 -5.19
CA GLN A 121 11.78 -6.36 -4.90
C GLN A 121 12.95 -5.77 -4.12
N ASP A 122 13.18 -4.46 -4.21
CA ASP A 122 14.33 -3.80 -3.58
C ASP A 122 13.88 -2.74 -2.56
N THR A 123 13.12 -1.73 -3.02
CA THR A 123 12.88 -0.51 -2.25
C THR A 123 12.02 -0.76 -1.01
N ILE A 124 10.89 -1.44 -1.14
CA ILE A 124 10.01 -1.76 0.00
C ILE A 124 10.73 -2.68 0.99
N PRO A 125 11.39 -3.78 0.58
CA PRO A 125 12.20 -4.61 1.48
C PRO A 125 13.28 -3.84 2.23
N GLU A 126 14.04 -2.96 1.56
CA GLU A 126 15.06 -2.13 2.20
C GLU A 126 14.46 -1.17 3.25
N ILE A 127 13.28 -0.60 2.98
CA ILE A 127 12.59 0.26 3.93
C ILE A 127 12.06 -0.58 5.11
N ALA A 128 11.47 -1.75 4.83
CA ALA A 128 10.91 -2.65 5.82
C ALA A 128 11.97 -3.21 6.78
N ALA A 129 13.22 -3.38 6.31
CA ALA A 129 14.33 -3.83 7.14
C ALA A 129 14.74 -2.81 8.23
N ARG A 130 14.33 -1.54 8.13
CA ARG A 130 14.75 -0.47 9.05
C ARG A 130 14.01 -0.51 10.39
N ARG A 131 12.81 -1.12 10.44
CA ARG A 131 11.92 -1.08 11.61
C ARG A 131 11.11 -2.38 11.74
N PRO A 132 10.62 -2.71 12.95
CA PRO A 132 9.85 -3.92 13.17
C PRO A 132 8.53 -3.94 12.40
N HIS A 133 7.92 -2.80 12.10
CA HIS A 133 6.61 -2.72 11.45
C HIS A 133 6.65 -1.73 10.28
N THR A 134 6.02 -2.09 9.16
CA THR A 134 5.90 -1.21 7.99
C THR A 134 4.50 -1.26 7.40
N VAL A 135 3.90 -0.09 7.15
CA VAL A 135 2.66 0.07 6.41
C VAL A 135 3.00 0.73 5.07
N VAL A 136 2.60 0.11 3.97
CA VAL A 136 2.75 0.63 2.61
C VAL A 136 1.37 1.07 2.12
N LEU A 137 1.16 2.38 1.99
CA LEU A 137 -0.05 2.97 1.44
C LEU A 137 0.15 3.20 -0.06
N ILE A 138 -0.64 2.50 -0.89
CA ILE A 138 -0.69 2.72 -2.34
C ILE A 138 -2.01 3.43 -2.64
N ASP A 139 -1.95 4.73 -2.88
CA ASP A 139 -3.12 5.53 -3.20
C ASP A 139 -3.50 5.37 -4.68
N GLU A 140 -4.79 5.34 -5.00
CA GLU A 140 -5.30 5.21 -6.37
C GLU A 140 -4.63 4.06 -7.14
N VAL A 141 -4.74 2.82 -6.65
CA VAL A 141 -4.13 1.67 -7.33
C VAL A 141 -4.64 1.48 -8.76
N GLU A 142 -5.82 2.01 -9.07
CA GLU A 142 -6.30 2.14 -10.44
C GLU A 142 -5.39 2.97 -11.35
N ALA A 143 -4.51 3.82 -10.88
CA ALA A 143 -3.58 4.53 -11.76
C ALA A 143 -2.63 3.55 -12.47
N PHE A 144 -2.43 2.37 -11.87
CA PHE A 144 -1.79 1.23 -12.53
C PHE A 144 -2.77 0.49 -13.45
N ALA A 145 -4.04 0.35 -13.05
CA ALA A 145 -5.07 -0.39 -13.76
C ALA A 145 -5.79 0.39 -14.89
N VAL A 146 -6.24 1.63 -14.74
CA VAL A 146 -6.94 2.48 -15.74
C VAL A 146 -6.11 2.70 -16.99
N ARG A 147 -4.77 2.69 -16.91
CA ARG A 147 -3.93 2.62 -18.11
C ARG A 147 -4.35 1.44 -19.04
N ARG A 148 -5.01 0.39 -18.49
CA ARG A 148 -5.55 -0.80 -19.19
C ARG A 148 -6.78 -0.45 -20.03
N THR A 149 -7.58 0.51 -19.57
CA THR A 149 -8.92 0.81 -20.11
C THR A 149 -8.92 2.04 -21.03
N THR A 150 -8.07 3.04 -20.75
CA THR A 150 -7.86 4.21 -21.64
C THR A 150 -6.81 3.99 -22.72
N ALA A 151 -6.22 2.80 -22.83
CA ALA A 151 -5.41 2.39 -23.98
C ALA A 151 -6.30 2.12 -25.23
N SER A 152 -7.11 3.09 -25.60
CA SER A 152 -7.66 3.23 -26.94
C SER A 152 -6.53 3.73 -27.86
N PHE A 153 -6.03 2.80 -28.69
CA PHE A 153 -5.36 2.99 -29.98
C PHE A 153 -4.01 3.74 -30.09
N GLU A 154 -3.48 4.41 -29.06
CA GLU A 154 -2.17 5.13 -29.19
C GLU A 154 -1.05 4.65 -28.25
N THR A 155 -1.35 3.90 -27.19
CA THR A 155 -0.34 3.34 -26.27
C THR A 155 -0.43 1.81 -26.26
N ASN A 156 0.71 1.11 -26.36
CA ASN A 156 0.75 -0.36 -26.48
C ASN A 156 0.07 -1.03 -25.26
N PRO A 157 -1.07 -1.75 -25.43
CA PRO A 157 -1.83 -2.34 -24.32
C PRO A 157 -1.00 -3.29 -23.44
N VAL A 158 -0.01 -3.96 -24.02
CA VAL A 158 0.81 -5.01 -23.40
C VAL A 158 1.62 -4.51 -22.19
N ASP A 159 2.15 -3.28 -22.23
CA ASP A 159 3.05 -2.79 -21.17
C ASP A 159 2.30 -2.37 -19.91
N VAL A 160 1.04 -1.98 -20.06
CA VAL A 160 0.19 -1.64 -18.91
C VAL A 160 -0.22 -2.89 -18.14
N HIS A 161 -0.64 -3.93 -18.86
CA HIS A 161 -0.97 -5.22 -18.24
C HIS A 161 0.21 -5.71 -17.37
N ARG A 162 1.44 -5.63 -17.91
CA ARG A 162 2.66 -6.02 -17.20
C ARG A 162 2.97 -5.20 -15.94
N ALA A 163 2.64 -3.91 -15.93
CA ALA A 163 2.86 -3.06 -14.77
C ALA A 163 1.91 -3.42 -13.61
N THR A 164 0.64 -3.67 -13.91
CA THR A 164 -0.36 -4.09 -12.92
C THR A 164 -0.04 -5.47 -12.35
N ASP A 165 0.28 -6.42 -13.23
CA ASP A 165 0.70 -7.77 -12.82
C ASP A 165 1.94 -7.72 -11.92
N ALA A 166 2.91 -6.86 -12.23
CA ALA A 166 4.11 -6.68 -11.41
C ALA A 166 3.82 -6.15 -10.00
N ILE A 167 2.76 -5.34 -9.83
CA ILE A 167 2.33 -4.87 -8.51
C ILE A 167 1.67 -5.98 -7.72
N LEU A 168 0.71 -6.68 -8.33
CA LEU A 168 0.00 -7.77 -7.69
C LEU A 168 0.97 -8.87 -7.22
N LEU A 169 1.84 -9.31 -8.13
CA LEU A 169 2.91 -10.27 -7.82
C LEU A 169 3.86 -9.74 -6.75
N GLY A 170 4.15 -8.44 -6.77
CA GLY A 170 5.00 -7.80 -5.77
C GLY A 170 4.37 -7.77 -4.38
N ILE A 171 3.08 -7.43 -4.28
CA ILE A 171 2.32 -7.45 -3.03
C ILE A 171 2.29 -8.87 -2.47
N ASP A 172 2.01 -9.87 -3.30
CA ASP A 172 2.00 -11.29 -2.89
C ASP A 172 3.36 -11.78 -2.41
N GLU A 173 4.44 -11.42 -3.11
CA GLU A 173 5.80 -11.79 -2.73
C GLU A 173 6.19 -11.16 -1.40
N ILE A 174 5.90 -9.87 -1.20
CA ILE A 174 6.21 -9.16 0.03
C ILE A 174 5.36 -9.68 1.18
N ALA A 175 4.07 -9.90 0.98
CA ALA A 175 3.19 -10.46 2.02
C ALA A 175 3.69 -11.84 2.50
N ARG A 176 4.28 -12.64 1.60
CA ARG A 176 4.83 -13.97 1.93
C ARG A 176 6.20 -13.89 2.63
N SER A 177 7.09 -13.04 2.13
CA SER A 177 8.49 -12.97 2.57
C SER A 177 8.72 -12.02 3.75
N LEU A 178 7.89 -10.97 3.87
CA LEU A 178 7.98 -9.90 4.86
C LEU A 178 6.66 -9.77 5.63
N PRO A 179 6.37 -10.71 6.55
CA PRO A 179 5.08 -10.77 7.24
C PRO A 179 4.78 -9.58 8.16
N ASN A 180 5.76 -8.70 8.38
CA ASN A 180 5.62 -7.47 9.17
C ASN A 180 5.28 -6.23 8.31
N VAL A 181 4.98 -6.45 7.03
CA VAL A 181 4.53 -5.43 6.08
C VAL A 181 3.02 -5.55 5.88
N LEU A 182 2.31 -4.44 6.00
CA LEU A 182 0.89 -4.30 5.68
C LEU A 182 0.73 -3.34 4.49
N PHE A 183 0.15 -3.82 3.41
CA PHE A 183 -0.34 -2.99 2.32
C PHE A 183 -1.74 -2.45 2.65
N VAL A 184 -1.91 -1.16 2.43
CA VAL A 184 -3.22 -0.50 2.38
C VAL A 184 -3.32 0.12 1.00
N THR A 185 -4.31 -0.28 0.23
CA THR A 185 -4.54 0.25 -1.11
C THR A 185 -5.84 1.05 -1.12
N THR A 186 -5.89 2.13 -1.89
CA THR A 186 -7.14 2.86 -2.11
C THR A 186 -7.57 2.73 -3.58
N THR A 187 -8.88 2.68 -3.80
CA THR A 187 -9.41 2.70 -5.16
C THR A 187 -10.77 3.37 -5.29
N ASN A 188 -10.96 4.08 -6.41
CA ASN A 188 -12.26 4.64 -6.79
C ASN A 188 -13.13 3.67 -7.60
N PHE A 189 -12.57 2.57 -8.08
CA PHE A 189 -13.27 1.63 -8.95
C PHE A 189 -13.66 0.37 -8.18
N ILE A 190 -14.84 0.41 -7.56
CA ILE A 190 -15.40 -0.72 -6.80
C ILE A 190 -15.52 -1.98 -7.67
N ASP A 191 -15.80 -1.81 -8.97
CA ASP A 191 -16.01 -2.92 -9.92
C ASP A 191 -14.78 -3.27 -10.78
N ALA A 192 -13.68 -2.51 -10.68
CA ALA A 192 -12.48 -2.70 -11.53
C ALA A 192 -11.24 -3.15 -10.75
N VAL A 193 -11.35 -3.30 -9.42
CA VAL A 193 -10.37 -4.07 -8.67
C VAL A 193 -10.57 -5.52 -9.13
N ASP A 194 -9.67 -5.95 -10.01
CA ASP A 194 -9.67 -7.28 -10.63
C ASP A 194 -9.97 -8.38 -9.60
N ASP A 195 -10.47 -9.54 -10.05
CA ASP A 195 -10.58 -10.75 -9.21
C ASP A 195 -9.22 -11.11 -8.55
N ALA A 196 -8.11 -10.53 -9.04
CA ALA A 196 -6.77 -10.68 -8.49
C ALA A 196 -6.49 -9.91 -7.17
N PHE A 197 -7.35 -8.98 -6.75
CA PHE A 197 -7.21 -8.25 -5.47
C PHE A 197 -8.20 -8.72 -4.38
N LEU A 198 -9.18 -9.57 -4.73
CA LEU A 198 -10.26 -10.08 -3.86
C LEU A 198 -10.06 -11.56 -3.53
#